data_AF-A0A257ABI7-F1
#
_entry.id   AF-A0A257ABI7-F1
#
_cell.length_a   1.000
_cell.length_b   1.000
_cell.length_c   1.000
_cell.angle_alpha   90.00
_cell.angle_beta   90.00
_cell.angle_gamma   90.00
#
_symmetry.space_group_name_H-M   'P 1'
#
loop_
_entity.id
_entity.type
_entity.pdbx_description
1 polymer ?
#
loop_
_entity_poly.entity_id
_entity_poly.type
_entity_poly.pdbx_seq_one_letter_code
_entity_poly.pdbx_strand_id
1 'polypeptide(L)'
;QPAPPAIPLNMENVKVKIKEGSIYESNEAYPSDWISYNIGAGIENGKHVIFLSIHAFPCRYIPAKNELLCVDKMKIKVNYEPPKKPLMQNDVYDLLIIAPSEFSDALQPLVEHKENYNISTKIVTIDEIYGGTYFVVKGRDDAEKIKYFIKNAIEQWGIKYVLLVGNSEKFPIREAYAYDGEEAYFISDLYYADIYNKDG
;
A
#
# COMPACT_ATOMS: atom_id res chain seq x y z
N GLN A 1 -32.33 1.14 12.67
CA GLN A 1 -31.88 -0.26 12.84
C GLN A 1 -30.36 -0.31 12.69
N PRO A 2 -29.66 -1.19 13.43
CA PRO A 2 -28.22 -1.43 13.31
C PRO A 2 -27.80 -1.83 11.89
N ALA A 3 -26.58 -1.45 11.52
CA ALA A 3 -25.95 -1.96 10.32
C ALA A 3 -25.82 -3.49 10.43
N PRO A 4 -26.15 -4.24 9.35
CA PRO A 4 -25.91 -5.67 9.35
C PRO A 4 -24.39 -5.94 9.41
N PRO A 5 -23.95 -7.03 10.06
CA PRO A 5 -22.57 -7.49 9.99
C PRO A 5 -22.16 -7.79 8.54
N ALA A 6 -20.84 -7.78 8.29
CA ALA A 6 -20.30 -8.25 7.02
C ALA A 6 -20.74 -9.70 6.76
N ILE A 7 -21.25 -9.96 5.55
CA ILE A 7 -21.70 -11.28 5.12
C ILE A 7 -20.63 -11.86 4.18
N PRO A 8 -20.18 -13.09 4.38
CA PRO A 8 -19.24 -13.72 3.45
C PRO A 8 -19.83 -13.78 2.04
N LEU A 9 -18.98 -13.55 1.02
CA LEU A 9 -19.36 -13.55 -0.39
C LEU A 9 -19.56 -14.98 -0.97
N ASN A 10 -19.57 -16.01 -0.12
CA ASN A 10 -19.67 -17.42 -0.53
C ASN A 10 -21.07 -17.84 -1.02
N MET A 11 -22.00 -16.88 -1.21
CA MET A 11 -23.37 -17.08 -1.68
C MET A 11 -24.23 -18.01 -0.82
N GLU A 12 -23.79 -18.33 0.40
CA GLU A 12 -24.60 -19.08 1.35
C GLU A 12 -25.59 -18.17 2.07
N ASN A 13 -26.80 -18.69 2.32
CA ASN A 13 -27.83 -17.95 3.05
C ASN A 13 -27.48 -17.90 4.54
N VAL A 14 -26.77 -16.85 4.96
CA VAL A 14 -26.49 -16.58 6.38
C VAL A 14 -27.69 -15.87 7.00
N LYS A 15 -28.33 -16.49 8.02
CA LYS A 15 -29.33 -15.82 8.84
C LYS A 15 -28.67 -14.77 9.74
N VAL A 16 -28.70 -13.52 9.30
CA VAL A 16 -28.17 -12.38 10.06
C VAL A 16 -29.14 -11.99 11.17
N LYS A 17 -28.71 -12.10 12.43
CA LYS A 17 -29.43 -11.50 13.57
C LYS A 17 -28.98 -10.06 13.74
N ILE A 18 -29.89 -9.13 13.50
CA ILE A 18 -29.67 -7.71 13.81
C ILE A 18 -29.87 -7.53 15.31
N LYS A 19 -28.81 -7.14 16.04
CA LYS A 19 -28.85 -6.86 17.47
C LYS A 19 -28.34 -5.45 17.72
N GLU A 20 -29.09 -4.68 18.50
CA GLU A 20 -28.65 -3.37 18.96
C GLU A 20 -27.50 -3.54 19.96
N GLY A 21 -26.38 -2.86 19.68
CA GLY A 21 -25.23 -2.80 20.60
C GLY A 21 -25.39 -1.68 21.62
N SER A 22 -24.47 -1.58 22.58
CA SER A 22 -24.47 -0.55 23.64
C SER A 22 -24.48 0.89 23.11
N ILE A 23 -24.02 1.12 21.88
CA ILE A 23 -24.07 2.44 21.23
C ILE A 23 -25.49 2.99 21.11
N TYR A 24 -26.52 2.13 21.09
CA TYR A 24 -27.93 2.55 21.01
C TYR A 24 -28.48 3.14 22.31
N GLU A 25 -27.73 3.06 23.41
CA GLU A 25 -28.05 3.73 24.68
C GLU A 25 -27.37 5.11 24.79
N SER A 26 -26.58 5.50 23.77
CA SER A 26 -25.82 6.74 23.76
C SER A 26 -26.71 7.98 23.57
N ASN A 27 -26.39 9.04 24.30
CA ASN A 27 -26.93 10.39 24.08
C ASN A 27 -26.08 11.24 23.11
N GLU A 28 -24.99 10.67 22.60
CA GLU A 28 -24.11 11.30 21.61
C GLU A 28 -24.57 10.97 20.19
N ALA A 29 -24.37 11.92 19.27
CA ALA A 29 -24.68 11.72 17.86
C ALA A 29 -23.63 10.81 17.20
N TYR A 30 -24.09 9.78 16.47
CA TYR A 30 -23.25 8.86 15.72
C TYR A 30 -23.40 9.07 14.19
N PRO A 31 -22.29 9.09 13.42
CA PRO A 31 -20.90 9.17 13.90
C PRO A 31 -20.63 10.45 14.71
N SER A 32 -19.55 10.50 15.50
CA SER A 32 -19.20 11.64 16.37
C SER A 32 -18.88 12.93 15.61
N ASP A 33 -18.38 12.78 14.41
CA ASP A 33 -17.96 13.88 13.55
C ASP A 33 -18.85 13.94 12.32
N TRP A 34 -19.03 15.15 11.79
CA TRP A 34 -19.72 15.34 10.51
C TRP A 34 -18.88 14.88 9.33
N ILE A 35 -17.55 14.84 9.50
CA ILE A 35 -16.60 14.46 8.46
C ILE A 35 -15.49 13.63 9.12
N SER A 36 -15.08 12.55 8.47
CA SER A 36 -13.78 11.92 8.70
C SER A 36 -13.00 11.87 7.39
N TYR A 37 -11.69 11.71 7.48
CA TYR A 37 -10.86 11.54 6.30
C TYR A 37 -9.70 10.59 6.56
N ASN A 38 -9.18 10.01 5.50
CA ASN A 38 -7.97 9.20 5.48
C ASN A 38 -7.05 9.69 4.36
N ILE A 39 -5.74 9.65 4.62
CA ILE A 39 -4.71 9.96 3.63
C ILE A 39 -3.88 8.69 3.44
N GLY A 40 -3.68 8.30 2.18
CA GLY A 40 -2.83 7.16 1.81
C GLY A 40 -2.02 7.46 0.54
N ALA A 41 -0.93 6.73 0.36
CA ALA A 41 -0.19 6.76 -0.90
C ALA A 41 -0.59 5.57 -1.78
N GLY A 42 -0.53 5.75 -3.09
CA GLY A 42 -0.79 4.66 -4.03
C GLY A 42 -0.41 5.04 -5.46
N ILE A 43 -0.89 4.25 -6.41
CA ILE A 43 -0.64 4.44 -7.84
C ILE A 43 -1.95 4.69 -8.56
N GLU A 44 -2.04 5.79 -9.30
CA GLU A 44 -3.15 6.11 -10.20
C GLU A 44 -2.60 6.35 -11.61
N ASN A 45 -3.14 5.65 -12.61
CA ASN A 45 -2.69 5.76 -14.01
C ASN A 45 -1.16 5.63 -14.17
N GLY A 46 -0.53 4.71 -13.42
CA GLY A 46 0.91 4.47 -13.44
C GLY A 46 1.77 5.54 -12.75
N LYS A 47 1.16 6.49 -12.02
CA LYS A 47 1.88 7.55 -11.28
C LYS A 47 1.65 7.41 -9.79
N HIS A 48 2.69 7.63 -8.99
CA HIS A 48 2.56 7.73 -7.54
C HIS A 48 1.76 8.99 -7.16
N VAL A 49 0.71 8.79 -6.36
CA VAL A 49 -0.20 9.84 -5.91
C VAL A 49 -0.52 9.69 -4.43
N ILE A 50 -0.95 10.80 -3.81
CA ILE A 50 -1.56 10.80 -2.47
C ILE A 50 -3.07 10.86 -2.64
N PHE A 51 -3.76 9.88 -2.07
CA PHE A 51 -5.21 9.84 -2.00
C PHE A 51 -5.69 10.51 -0.72
N LEU A 52 -6.67 11.41 -0.84
CA LEU A 52 -7.45 11.95 0.27
C LEU A 52 -8.89 11.43 0.15
N SER A 53 -9.24 10.48 1.00
CA SER A 53 -10.59 9.93 1.08
C SER A 53 -11.38 10.65 2.15
N ILE A 54 -12.46 11.34 1.78
CA ILE A 54 -13.30 12.10 2.70
C ILE A 54 -14.66 11.41 2.84
N HIS A 55 -15.03 11.07 4.08
CA HIS A 55 -16.36 10.57 4.42
C HIS A 55 -17.14 11.69 5.10
N ALA A 56 -18.21 12.15 4.46
CA ALA A 56 -19.14 13.10 5.04
C ALA A 56 -20.36 12.35 5.60
N PHE A 57 -20.88 12.83 6.73
CA PHE A 57 -22.04 12.28 7.43
C PHE A 57 -23.14 13.35 7.55
N PRO A 58 -23.88 13.65 6.47
CA PRO A 58 -24.88 14.73 6.44
C PRO A 58 -26.07 14.52 7.37
N CYS A 59 -26.27 13.29 7.86
CA CYS A 59 -27.22 12.95 8.89
C CYS A 59 -26.54 12.10 9.96
N ARG A 60 -26.80 12.44 11.22
CA ARG A 60 -26.22 11.80 12.40
C ARG A 60 -27.35 11.46 13.36
N TYR A 61 -27.28 10.29 13.99
CA TYR A 61 -28.35 9.77 14.83
C TYR A 61 -27.97 9.86 16.30
N ILE A 62 -28.86 10.39 17.15
CA ILE A 62 -28.75 10.34 18.62
C ILE A 62 -29.67 9.23 19.12
N PRO A 63 -29.15 8.05 19.48
CA PRO A 63 -29.98 6.89 19.75
C PRO A 63 -30.91 7.02 20.95
N ALA A 64 -30.41 7.49 22.10
CA ALA A 64 -31.20 7.60 23.32
C ALA A 64 -32.36 8.60 23.21
N LYS A 65 -32.29 9.54 22.27
CA LYS A 65 -33.33 10.54 22.01
C LYS A 65 -34.20 10.20 20.80
N ASN A 66 -33.81 9.20 20.01
CA ASN A 66 -34.44 8.88 18.74
C ASN A 66 -34.51 10.10 17.79
N GLU A 67 -33.43 10.89 17.73
CA GLU A 67 -33.34 12.12 16.95
C GLU A 67 -32.31 12.01 15.83
N LEU A 68 -32.59 12.65 14.69
CA LEU A 68 -31.64 12.82 13.59
C LEU A 68 -31.22 14.28 13.48
N LEU A 69 -29.92 14.52 13.54
CA LEU A 69 -29.31 15.81 13.20
C LEU A 69 -28.90 15.75 11.74
N CYS A 70 -29.50 16.59 10.89
CA CYS A 70 -29.18 16.64 9.47
C CYS A 70 -28.80 18.05 9.02
N VAL A 71 -27.96 18.12 7.99
CA VAL A 71 -27.60 19.36 7.31
C VAL A 71 -27.85 19.23 5.82
N ASP A 72 -28.39 20.29 5.21
CA ASP A 72 -28.68 20.29 3.77
C ASP A 72 -27.42 20.51 2.91
N LYS A 73 -26.41 21.18 3.49
CA LYS A 73 -25.19 21.57 2.77
C LYS A 73 -23.96 21.44 3.67
N MET A 74 -22.91 20.86 3.11
CA MET A 74 -21.59 20.79 3.72
C MET A 74 -20.57 21.41 2.77
N LYS A 75 -19.72 22.29 3.31
CA LYS A 75 -18.61 22.90 2.55
C LYS A 75 -17.30 22.40 3.12
N ILE A 76 -16.52 21.72 2.29
CA ILE A 76 -15.24 21.13 2.66
C ILE A 76 -14.15 21.93 1.97
N LYS A 77 -13.19 22.44 2.75
CA LYS A 77 -12.02 23.15 2.24
C LYS A 77 -10.79 22.29 2.50
N VAL A 78 -10.13 21.87 1.43
CA VAL A 78 -8.86 21.12 1.49
C VAL A 78 -7.71 22.09 1.24
N ASN A 79 -6.75 22.12 2.16
CA ASN A 79 -5.48 22.82 1.98
C ASN A 79 -4.37 21.77 1.95
N TYR A 80 -3.44 21.87 1.02
CA TYR A 80 -2.31 20.95 0.91
C TYR A 80 -1.07 21.68 0.39
N GLU A 81 0.09 21.12 0.68
CA GLU A 81 1.39 21.61 0.19
C GLU A 81 1.88 20.70 -0.94
N PRO A 82 2.14 21.24 -2.15
CA PRO A 82 2.76 20.47 -3.21
C PRO A 82 4.19 20.02 -2.84
N PRO A 83 4.66 18.87 -3.35
CA PRO A 83 6.01 18.41 -3.08
C PRO A 83 7.05 19.38 -3.67
N LYS A 84 8.14 19.63 -2.94
CA LYS A 84 9.23 20.53 -3.36
C LYS A 84 10.04 20.01 -4.55
N LYS A 85 10.02 18.69 -4.76
CA LYS A 85 10.73 18.00 -5.84
C LYS A 85 9.82 16.92 -6.43
N PRO A 86 9.91 16.63 -7.74
CA PRO A 86 9.26 15.46 -8.31
C PRO A 86 9.80 14.20 -7.64
N LEU A 87 8.93 13.23 -7.42
CA LEU A 87 9.26 11.96 -6.77
C LEU A 87 10.28 11.16 -7.59
N MET A 88 10.14 11.16 -8.92
CA MET A 88 11.09 10.57 -9.85
C MET A 88 11.98 11.64 -10.48
N GLN A 89 13.29 11.40 -10.46
CA GLN A 89 14.28 12.33 -11.02
C GLN A 89 14.76 11.92 -12.42
N ASN A 90 14.82 10.62 -12.72
CA ASN A 90 15.29 10.10 -14.00
C ASN A 90 14.45 8.87 -14.43
N ASP A 91 14.40 8.58 -15.73
CA ASP A 91 13.75 7.40 -16.34
C ASP A 91 14.84 6.58 -17.05
N VAL A 92 15.68 5.92 -16.25
CA VAL A 92 16.88 5.19 -16.69
C VAL A 92 16.56 3.71 -16.93
N TYR A 93 15.79 3.12 -16.02
CA TYR A 93 15.41 1.71 -16.06
C TYR A 93 13.91 1.57 -15.75
N ASP A 94 13.23 0.69 -16.47
CA ASP A 94 11.82 0.34 -16.24
C ASP A 94 11.70 -0.84 -15.27
N LEU A 95 12.55 -1.85 -15.44
CA LEU A 95 12.52 -3.12 -14.71
C LEU A 95 13.80 -3.31 -13.88
N LEU A 96 13.62 -3.51 -12.58
CA LEU A 96 14.68 -3.95 -11.67
C LEU A 96 14.54 -5.45 -11.40
N ILE A 97 15.57 -6.23 -11.68
CA ILE A 97 15.66 -7.64 -11.30
C ILE A 97 16.60 -7.74 -10.10
N ILE A 98 16.10 -8.25 -8.98
CA ILE A 98 16.91 -8.51 -7.78
C ILE A 98 17.09 -10.01 -7.62
N ALA A 99 18.34 -10.47 -7.58
CA ALA A 99 18.66 -11.90 -7.53
C ALA A 99 19.94 -12.19 -6.72
N PRO A 100 20.11 -13.40 -6.18
CA PRO A 100 21.41 -13.93 -5.80
C PRO A 100 22.41 -13.88 -6.96
N SER A 101 23.69 -13.63 -6.65
CA SER A 101 24.76 -13.45 -7.64
C SER A 101 24.91 -14.65 -8.60
N GLU A 102 24.71 -15.86 -8.10
CA GLU A 102 24.69 -17.12 -8.86
C GLU A 102 23.68 -17.19 -10.02
N PHE A 103 22.62 -16.37 -10.02
CA PHE A 103 21.63 -16.35 -11.10
C PHE A 103 21.88 -15.25 -12.13
N SER A 104 22.85 -14.35 -11.90
CA SER A 104 23.06 -13.17 -12.75
C SER A 104 23.33 -13.51 -14.21
N ASP A 105 24.14 -14.55 -14.46
CA ASP A 105 24.49 -15.00 -15.81
C ASP A 105 23.28 -15.66 -16.49
N ALA A 106 22.55 -16.50 -15.76
CA ALA A 106 21.36 -17.18 -16.27
C ALA A 106 20.20 -16.22 -16.59
N LEU A 107 20.20 -15.02 -15.99
CA LEU A 107 19.20 -13.98 -16.21
C LEU A 107 19.52 -13.07 -17.41
N GLN A 108 20.73 -13.10 -17.97
CA GLN A 108 21.09 -12.26 -19.12
C GLN A 108 20.16 -12.45 -20.33
N PRO A 109 19.76 -13.67 -20.73
CA PRO A 109 18.82 -13.85 -21.83
C PRO A 109 17.45 -13.18 -21.59
N LEU A 110 17.00 -13.10 -20.33
CA LEU A 110 15.77 -12.40 -19.97
C LEU A 110 15.95 -10.88 -20.10
N VAL A 111 17.09 -10.34 -19.68
CA VAL A 111 17.42 -8.92 -19.86
C VAL A 111 17.42 -8.56 -21.34
N GLU A 112 18.18 -9.29 -22.16
CA GLU A 112 18.26 -9.08 -23.60
C GLU A 112 16.87 -9.15 -24.24
N HIS A 113 16.05 -10.13 -23.85
CA HIS A 113 14.67 -10.19 -24.30
C HIS A 113 13.90 -8.93 -23.92
N LYS A 114 13.92 -8.48 -22.65
CA LYS A 114 13.16 -7.30 -22.21
C LYS A 114 13.61 -6.02 -22.90
N GLU A 115 14.91 -5.82 -23.06
CA GLU A 115 15.49 -4.70 -23.81
C GLU A 115 15.04 -4.69 -25.27
N ASN A 116 14.97 -5.85 -25.93
CA ASN A 116 14.46 -5.98 -27.30
C ASN A 116 12.97 -5.61 -27.44
N TYR A 117 12.22 -5.57 -26.34
CA TYR A 117 10.83 -5.10 -26.28
C TYR A 117 10.71 -3.71 -25.64
N ASN A 118 11.79 -2.92 -25.65
CA ASN A 118 11.85 -1.55 -25.10
C ASN A 118 11.51 -1.47 -23.60
N ILE A 119 11.90 -2.48 -22.82
CA ILE A 119 11.82 -2.47 -21.36
C ILE A 119 13.26 -2.41 -20.84
N SER A 120 13.69 -1.21 -20.47
CA SER A 120 15.03 -1.00 -19.93
C SER A 120 15.18 -1.73 -18.60
N THR A 121 16.14 -2.64 -18.49
CA THR A 121 16.21 -3.67 -17.46
C THR A 121 17.57 -3.66 -16.79
N LYS A 122 17.57 -3.64 -15.46
CA LYS A 122 18.77 -3.68 -14.63
C LYS A 122 18.73 -4.88 -13.69
N ILE A 123 19.72 -5.77 -13.79
CA ILE A 123 19.99 -6.76 -12.75
C ILE A 123 20.82 -6.10 -11.65
N VAL A 124 20.44 -6.36 -10.40
CA VAL A 124 21.19 -6.03 -9.19
C VAL A 124 21.21 -7.26 -8.28
N THR A 125 22.38 -7.59 -7.76
CA THR A 125 22.54 -8.70 -6.84
C THR A 125 22.25 -8.30 -5.39
N ILE A 126 21.82 -9.26 -4.57
CA ILE A 126 21.59 -9.02 -3.14
C ILE A 126 22.87 -8.53 -2.44
N ASP A 127 24.03 -9.07 -2.81
CA ASP A 127 25.33 -8.67 -2.29
C ASP A 127 25.66 -7.20 -2.66
N GLU A 128 25.33 -6.75 -3.88
CA GLU A 128 25.50 -5.34 -4.26
C GLU A 128 24.58 -4.40 -3.48
N ILE A 129 23.35 -4.84 -3.15
CA ILE A 129 22.43 -4.05 -2.31
C ILE A 129 23.01 -3.88 -0.91
N TYR A 130 23.45 -4.96 -0.28
CA TYR A 130 24.00 -4.91 1.07
C TYR A 130 25.39 -4.27 1.13
N GLY A 131 26.16 -4.36 0.05
CA GLY A 131 27.45 -3.70 -0.13
C GLY A 131 27.35 -2.21 -0.44
N GLY A 132 26.15 -1.70 -0.77
CA GLY A 132 25.95 -0.29 -1.09
C GLY A 132 26.56 0.15 -2.42
N THR A 133 26.65 -0.76 -3.39
CA THR A 133 27.27 -0.50 -4.71
C THR A 133 26.65 0.69 -5.44
N TYR A 134 25.32 0.84 -5.32
CA TYR A 134 24.55 1.86 -6.05
C TYR A 134 24.02 2.98 -5.16
N PHE A 135 23.62 2.65 -3.93
CA PHE A 135 23.03 3.59 -2.98
C PHE A 135 23.60 3.37 -1.58
N VAL A 136 23.59 4.42 -0.76
CA VAL A 136 23.88 4.29 0.67
C VAL A 136 22.86 3.34 1.30
N VAL A 137 23.36 2.28 1.93
CA VAL A 137 22.54 1.25 2.58
C VAL A 137 21.78 1.87 3.75
N LYS A 138 20.47 1.64 3.78
CA LYS A 138 19.54 2.05 4.85
C LYS A 138 18.65 0.87 5.19
N GLY A 139 18.14 0.79 6.41
CA GLY A 139 17.29 -0.30 6.87
C GLY A 139 17.90 -1.04 8.05
N ARG A 140 17.04 -1.48 8.96
CA ARG A 140 17.37 -2.16 10.22
C ARG A 140 17.76 -3.62 10.00
N ASP A 141 17.13 -4.26 9.02
CA ASP A 141 17.33 -5.65 8.63
C ASP A 141 17.39 -5.80 7.12
N ASP A 142 17.69 -7.02 6.67
CA ASP A 142 17.94 -7.35 5.28
C ASP A 142 16.74 -7.10 4.36
N ALA A 143 15.52 -7.42 4.82
CA ALA A 143 14.29 -7.08 4.08
C ALA A 143 14.13 -5.56 3.95
N GLU A 144 14.32 -4.82 5.05
CA GLU A 144 14.17 -3.37 5.02
C GLU A 144 15.26 -2.70 4.15
N LYS A 145 16.46 -3.27 4.08
CA LYS A 145 17.52 -2.81 3.17
C LYS A 145 17.13 -2.93 1.71
N ILE A 146 16.56 -4.08 1.32
CA ILE A 146 16.04 -4.27 -0.05
C ILE A 146 14.89 -3.29 -0.31
N LYS A 147 13.97 -3.09 0.64
CA LYS A 147 12.86 -2.13 0.49
C LYS A 147 13.36 -0.70 0.27
N TYR A 148 14.34 -0.24 1.03
CA TYR A 148 14.95 1.08 0.80
C TYR A 148 15.73 1.16 -0.50
N PHE A 149 16.36 0.07 -0.95
CA PHE A 149 16.99 0.00 -2.26
C PHE A 149 15.97 0.21 -3.37
N ILE A 150 14.85 -0.53 -3.34
CA ILE A 150 13.75 -0.38 -4.30
C ILE A 150 13.21 1.05 -4.28
N LYS A 151 13.00 1.64 -3.10
CA LYS A 151 12.60 3.05 -2.97
C LYS A 151 13.56 3.99 -3.70
N ASN A 152 14.87 3.86 -3.48
CA ASN A 152 15.87 4.69 -4.14
C ASN A 152 15.90 4.46 -5.66
N ALA A 153 15.72 3.20 -6.11
CA ALA A 153 15.66 2.86 -7.51
C ALA A 153 14.42 3.47 -8.20
N ILE A 154 13.26 3.49 -7.55
CA ILE A 154 12.06 4.19 -8.03
C ILE A 154 12.36 5.70 -8.16
N GLU A 155 12.92 6.33 -7.13
CA GLU A 155 13.11 7.78 -7.09
C GLU A 155 14.22 8.29 -8.02
N GLN A 156 15.32 7.52 -8.15
CA GLN A 156 16.53 7.96 -8.85
C GLN A 156 16.69 7.34 -10.23
N TRP A 157 16.15 6.13 -10.46
CA TRP A 157 16.23 5.44 -11.75
C TRP A 157 14.90 5.38 -12.48
N GLY A 158 13.77 5.63 -11.82
CA GLY A 158 12.45 5.62 -12.45
C GLY A 158 11.84 4.23 -12.58
N ILE A 159 12.27 3.27 -11.73
CA ILE A 159 11.77 1.89 -11.76
C ILE A 159 10.24 1.84 -11.67
N LYS A 160 9.64 1.06 -12.57
CA LYS A 160 8.19 0.80 -12.64
C LYS A 160 7.85 -0.63 -12.22
N TYR A 161 8.77 -1.56 -12.44
CA TYR A 161 8.59 -2.98 -12.19
C TYR A 161 9.75 -3.55 -11.40
N VAL A 162 9.46 -4.43 -10.44
CA VAL A 162 10.48 -5.18 -9.70
C VAL A 162 10.20 -6.67 -9.88
N LEU A 163 11.23 -7.43 -10.24
CA LEU A 163 11.22 -8.89 -10.28
C LEU A 163 12.18 -9.42 -9.23
N LEU A 164 11.66 -10.20 -8.29
CA LEU A 164 12.46 -10.90 -7.29
C LEU A 164 12.72 -12.33 -7.78
N VAL A 165 13.99 -12.71 -7.88
CA VAL A 165 14.39 -14.05 -8.35
C VAL A 165 15.08 -14.79 -7.23
N GLY A 166 14.48 -15.88 -6.78
CA GLY A 166 15.01 -16.72 -5.70
C GLY A 166 13.92 -17.46 -4.94
N ASN A 167 14.28 -17.97 -3.77
CA ASN A 167 13.36 -18.59 -2.81
C ASN A 167 13.51 -17.91 -1.44
N SER A 168 12.72 -18.34 -0.46
CA SER A 168 12.77 -17.82 0.92
C SER A 168 14.08 -18.08 1.66
N GLU A 169 14.94 -18.98 1.17
CA GLU A 169 16.27 -19.22 1.74
C GLU A 169 17.28 -18.14 1.31
N LYS A 170 17.09 -17.58 0.11
CA LYS A 170 18.01 -16.60 -0.48
C LYS A 170 17.47 -15.18 -0.48
N PHE A 171 16.16 -15.02 -0.34
CA PHE A 171 15.49 -13.73 -0.28
C PHE A 171 14.79 -13.55 1.07
N PRO A 172 15.04 -12.45 1.80
CA PRO A 172 14.44 -12.28 3.12
C PRO A 172 12.91 -12.18 3.02
N ILE A 173 12.20 -12.98 3.81
CA ILE A 173 10.75 -13.00 3.83
C ILE A 173 10.18 -11.97 4.81
N ARG A 174 8.98 -11.47 4.51
CA ARG A 174 8.16 -10.69 5.44
C ARG A 174 6.75 -11.22 5.45
N GLU A 175 6.16 -11.19 6.64
CA GLU A 175 4.76 -11.51 6.83
C GLU A 175 3.92 -10.25 6.63
N ALA A 176 2.87 -10.38 5.83
CA ALA A 176 1.83 -9.37 5.70
C ALA A 176 0.67 -9.73 6.64
N TYR A 177 0.15 -8.72 7.33
CA TYR A 177 -1.01 -8.88 8.21
C TYR A 177 -2.28 -8.66 7.39
N ALA A 178 -2.90 -9.74 6.92
CA ALA A 178 -4.29 -9.68 6.48
C ALA A 178 -5.02 -10.89 7.06
N TYR A 179 -5.76 -10.63 8.13
CA TYR A 179 -6.58 -11.64 8.79
C TYR A 179 -7.76 -11.99 7.87
N ASP A 180 -7.81 -13.22 7.39
CA ASP A 180 -8.88 -13.72 6.51
C ASP A 180 -9.98 -14.50 7.26
N GLY A 181 -9.82 -14.64 8.59
CA GLY A 181 -10.69 -15.43 9.45
C GLY A 181 -10.01 -16.68 10.00
N GLU A 182 -8.95 -17.18 9.34
CA GLU A 182 -8.19 -18.37 9.75
C GLU A 182 -6.73 -18.03 10.04
N GLU A 183 -6.06 -17.31 9.15
CA GLU A 183 -4.64 -16.96 9.30
C GLU A 183 -4.47 -15.48 9.63
N ALA A 184 -3.65 -15.17 10.64
CA ALA A 184 -3.36 -13.79 11.04
C ALA A 184 -2.27 -13.14 10.17
N TYR A 185 -1.46 -13.95 9.51
CA TYR A 185 -0.29 -13.53 8.74
C TYR A 185 0.01 -14.52 7.63
N PHE A 186 0.53 -14.03 6.51
CA PHE A 186 1.02 -14.86 5.40
C PHE A 186 2.31 -14.27 4.86
N ILE A 187 3.19 -15.15 4.37
CA ILE A 187 4.43 -14.74 3.70
C ILE A 187 4.05 -13.99 2.42
N SER A 188 4.59 -12.79 2.23
CA SER A 188 4.23 -11.96 1.10
C SER A 188 5.34 -11.04 0.64
N ASP A 189 5.53 -11.01 -0.68
CA ASP A 189 6.39 -10.02 -1.34
C ASP A 189 5.74 -8.63 -1.41
N LEU A 190 4.47 -8.48 -1.03
CA LEU A 190 3.78 -7.18 -0.98
C LEU A 190 4.51 -6.18 -0.08
N TYR A 191 5.28 -6.66 0.90
CA TYR A 191 6.13 -5.81 1.73
C TYR A 191 7.10 -4.96 0.90
N TYR A 192 7.61 -5.49 -0.22
CA TYR A 192 8.53 -4.81 -1.13
C TYR A 192 7.82 -3.88 -2.13
N ALA A 193 6.52 -4.04 -2.31
CA ALA A 193 5.70 -3.17 -3.17
C ALA A 193 5.16 -1.95 -2.41
N ASP A 194 4.92 -2.08 -1.10
CA ASP A 194 4.37 -1.01 -0.26
C ASP A 194 5.43 0.01 0.18
N ILE A 195 5.87 0.88 -0.74
CA ILE A 195 7.05 1.74 -0.56
C ILE A 195 6.78 3.02 0.24
N TYR A 196 5.61 3.64 0.04
CA TYR A 196 5.29 4.99 0.51
C TYR A 196 4.13 4.96 1.49
N ASN A 197 4.11 5.90 2.43
CA ASN A 197 2.98 6.08 3.33
C ASN A 197 2.31 7.45 3.09
N LYS A 198 1.40 7.86 3.99
CA LYS A 198 0.70 9.15 3.90
C LYS A 198 1.63 10.38 3.84
N ASP A 199 2.87 10.24 4.30
CA ASP A 199 3.86 11.31 4.39
C ASP A 199 4.80 11.32 3.15
N GLY A 200 4.60 10.38 2.21
CA GLY A 200 5.48 10.12 1.07
C GLY A 200 6.55 9.09 1.40
#